data_AF-A0A4C1UZN7-F1
#
_entry.id   AF-A0A4C1UZN7-F1
#
_cell.length_a   1.000
_cell.length_b   1.000
_cell.length_c   1.000
_cell.angle_alpha   90.00
_cell.angle_beta   90.00
_cell.angle_gamma   90.00
#
_symmetry.space_group_name_H-M   'P 1'
#
loop_
_entity.id
_entity.type
_entity.pdbx_description
1 polymer ?
#
loop_
_entity_poly.entity_id
_entity_poly.type
_entity_poly.pdbx_seq_one_letter_code
_entity_poly.pdbx_strand_id
1 'polypeptide(L)'
;MCCEPGGFRRARAGGAPAPPPRRPSGRTRPLSTSILLLLILVSLLSSIKFLKSRRGKIIMMVNTFPFCEESKLRDKVIWRCTSKKTNCKARIHMLGSSVVAVKGMHNHPPRALCLPARRAPRKGDASAPVPAPAPVAAAAPVLDAAAPRGPEHDLD
;
A
#
# COMPACT_ATOMS: atom_id res chain seq x y z
N MET A 1 -67.10 33.44 -32.46
CA MET A 1 -66.26 32.43 -31.79
C MET A 1 -64.86 32.99 -31.58
N CYS A 2 -64.51 33.36 -30.36
CA CYS A 2 -63.13 33.49 -29.87
C CYS A 2 -63.13 33.03 -28.41
N CYS A 3 -62.17 32.19 -28.03
CA CYS A 3 -62.16 31.35 -26.83
C CYS A 3 -61.76 32.10 -25.55
N GLU A 4 -62.32 31.63 -24.42
CA GLU A 4 -62.06 32.06 -23.04
C GLU A 4 -60.65 31.68 -22.54
N PRO A 5 -60.08 32.40 -21.55
CA PRO A 5 -58.81 32.07 -20.92
C PRO A 5 -59.01 31.15 -19.70
N GLY A 6 -58.52 29.90 -19.77
CA GLY A 6 -58.65 28.91 -18.70
C GLY A 6 -57.32 28.45 -18.10
N GLY A 7 -56.98 28.97 -16.91
CA GLY A 7 -56.42 28.19 -15.80
C GLY A 7 -54.97 27.70 -15.86
N PHE A 8 -54.05 28.50 -15.30
CA PHE A 8 -52.74 28.03 -14.82
C PHE A 8 -52.92 27.00 -13.69
N ARG A 9 -52.66 25.71 -13.95
CA ARG A 9 -52.56 24.70 -12.87
C ARG A 9 -51.15 24.73 -12.27
N ARG A 10 -51.08 25.00 -10.97
CA ARG A 10 -49.85 24.98 -10.15
C ARG A 10 -49.29 23.55 -10.02
N ALA A 11 -47.96 23.47 -10.01
CA ALA A 11 -47.15 22.28 -9.84
C ALA A 11 -47.41 21.56 -8.51
N ARG A 12 -47.44 20.22 -8.54
CA ARG A 12 -47.32 19.37 -7.35
C ARG A 12 -45.86 18.94 -7.23
N ALA A 13 -45.12 19.55 -6.32
CA ALA A 13 -43.79 19.08 -5.93
C ALA A 13 -43.94 17.76 -5.16
N GLY A 14 -43.61 16.65 -5.80
CA GLY A 14 -43.41 15.38 -5.10
C GLY A 14 -42.09 15.44 -4.34
N GLY A 15 -42.15 15.41 -3.01
CA GLY A 15 -40.95 15.30 -2.17
C GLY A 15 -40.24 13.98 -2.47
N ALA A 16 -38.95 14.05 -2.79
CA ALA A 16 -38.11 12.87 -2.95
C ALA A 16 -37.98 12.13 -1.60
N PRO A 17 -37.99 10.78 -1.59
CA PRO A 17 -37.81 10.01 -0.37
C PRO A 17 -36.41 10.26 0.22
N ALA A 18 -36.33 10.36 1.55
CA ALA A 18 -35.07 10.52 2.27
C ALA A 18 -34.10 9.35 1.97
N PRO A 19 -32.79 9.60 1.82
CA PRO A 19 -31.81 8.54 1.59
C PRO A 19 -31.69 7.63 2.83
N PRO A 20 -31.45 6.31 2.66
CA PRO A 20 -31.29 5.40 3.78
C PRO A 20 -30.09 5.77 4.64
N PRO A 21 -30.12 5.46 5.96
CA PRO A 21 -28.99 5.71 6.83
C PRO A 21 -27.75 4.99 6.31
N ARG A 22 -26.65 5.75 6.15
CA ARG A 22 -25.35 5.19 5.75
C ARG A 22 -24.92 4.19 6.82
N ARG A 23 -24.79 2.91 6.45
CA ARG A 23 -24.18 1.88 7.30
C ARG A 23 -22.80 2.39 7.75
N PRO A 24 -22.46 2.35 9.05
CA PRO A 24 -21.13 2.72 9.50
C PRO A 24 -20.11 1.81 8.82
N SER A 25 -19.19 2.47 8.12
CA SER A 25 -18.09 1.90 7.37
C SER A 25 -17.24 1.00 8.28
N GLY A 26 -17.13 -0.27 7.88
CA GLY A 26 -16.01 -1.16 8.19
C GLY A 26 -15.42 -1.08 9.60
N ARG A 27 -15.97 -1.87 10.52
CA ARG A 27 -15.25 -2.27 11.74
C ARG A 27 -14.06 -3.12 11.29
N THR A 28 -12.89 -2.52 11.08
CA THR A 28 -11.66 -3.24 10.77
C THR A 28 -11.33 -4.12 11.97
N ARG A 29 -11.64 -5.41 11.87
CA ARG A 29 -11.30 -6.36 12.93
C ARG A 29 -9.78 -6.40 13.02
N PRO A 30 -9.17 -6.11 14.19
CA PRO A 30 -7.74 -6.30 14.34
C PRO A 30 -7.43 -7.76 14.03
N LEU A 31 -6.39 -7.99 13.23
CA LEU A 31 -5.86 -9.33 13.01
C LEU A 31 -5.57 -9.93 14.39
N SER A 32 -6.00 -11.18 14.61
CA SER A 32 -5.74 -11.89 15.87
C SER A 32 -4.27 -11.73 16.26
N THR A 33 -3.99 -11.44 17.54
CA THR A 33 -2.64 -11.27 18.07
C THR A 33 -1.74 -12.46 17.69
N SER A 34 -2.30 -13.66 17.66
CA SER A 34 -1.62 -14.88 17.22
C SER A 34 -1.18 -14.82 15.75
N ILE A 35 -1.99 -14.25 14.86
CA ILE A 35 -1.66 -14.08 13.43
C ILE A 35 -0.55 -13.03 13.28
N LEU A 36 -0.65 -11.91 14.02
CA LEU A 36 0.37 -10.86 13.96
C LEU A 36 1.72 -11.37 14.46
N LEU A 37 1.73 -12.13 15.56
CA LEU A 37 2.93 -12.74 16.12
C LEU A 37 3.56 -13.75 15.14
N LEU A 38 2.73 -14.56 14.46
CA LEU A 38 3.19 -15.49 13.42
C LEU A 38 3.85 -14.76 12.25
N LEU A 39 3.25 -13.66 11.78
CA LEU A 39 3.83 -12.86 10.68
C LEU A 39 5.15 -12.21 11.08
N ILE A 40 5.25 -11.69 12.31
CA ILE A 40 6.48 -11.11 12.85
C ILE A 40 7.56 -12.20 12.95
N LEU A 41 7.25 -13.34 13.54
CA LEU A 41 8.18 -14.45 13.69
C LEU A 41 8.65 -14.99 12.34
N VAL A 42 7.74 -15.19 11.38
CA VAL A 42 8.09 -15.58 10.00
C VAL A 42 9.01 -14.53 9.34
N SER A 43 8.77 -13.25 9.57
CA SER A 43 9.61 -12.17 9.02
C SER A 43 11.01 -12.15 9.65
N LEU A 44 11.13 -12.44 10.94
CA LEU A 44 12.40 -12.50 11.66
C LEU A 44 13.22 -13.75 11.33
N LEU A 45 12.56 -14.89 11.11
CA LEU A 45 13.22 -16.15 10.73
C LEU A 45 13.57 -16.20 9.24
N SER A 46 12.91 -15.40 8.41
CA SER A 46 13.18 -15.36 6.97
C SER A 46 14.31 -14.38 6.63
N SER A 47 15.27 -14.81 5.80
CA SER A 47 16.29 -13.90 5.30
C SER A 47 15.73 -13.06 4.13
N ILE A 48 15.37 -11.81 4.42
CA ILE A 48 14.91 -10.83 3.42
C ILE A 48 16.09 -9.92 3.04
N LYS A 49 16.42 -9.86 1.75
CA LYS A 49 17.46 -8.95 1.22
C LYS A 49 16.93 -8.19 0.01
N PHE A 50 17.24 -6.90 -0.07
CA PHE A 50 16.92 -6.08 -1.24
C PHE A 50 18.17 -5.89 -2.10
N LEU A 51 18.01 -6.09 -3.40
CA LEU A 51 19.10 -6.02 -4.38
C LEU A 51 18.67 -5.13 -5.54
N LYS A 52 19.62 -4.39 -6.09
CA LYS A 52 19.42 -3.67 -7.35
C LYS A 52 19.89 -4.52 -8.51
N SER A 53 19.00 -4.73 -9.48
CA SER A 53 19.35 -5.29 -10.77
C SER A 53 20.23 -4.31 -11.56
N ARG A 54 20.99 -4.83 -12.54
CA ARG A 54 21.76 -4.01 -13.50
C ARG A 54 20.91 -2.97 -14.25
N ARG A 55 19.61 -3.22 -14.38
CA ARG A 55 18.64 -2.32 -15.03
C ARG A 55 17.95 -1.37 -14.03
N GLY A 56 18.49 -1.22 -12.81
CA GLY A 56 17.94 -0.36 -11.76
C GLY A 56 16.71 -0.90 -11.01
N LYS A 57 16.12 -2.04 -11.44
CA LYS A 57 14.96 -2.63 -10.77
C LYS A 57 15.33 -3.24 -9.42
N ILE A 58 14.50 -3.02 -8.40
CA ILE A 58 14.64 -3.67 -7.08
C ILE A 58 14.16 -5.12 -7.16
N ILE A 59 14.95 -6.01 -6.58
CA ILE A 59 14.66 -7.43 -6.41
C ILE A 59 14.69 -7.72 -4.92
N MET A 60 13.63 -8.33 -4.40
CA MET A 60 13.54 -8.80 -3.03
C MET A 60 13.86 -10.30 -3.00
N MET A 61 14.88 -10.69 -2.26
CA MET A 61 15.26 -12.08 -2.02
C MET A 61 14.66 -12.52 -0.69
N VAL A 62 13.84 -13.57 -0.72
CA VAL A 62 13.27 -14.18 0.48
C VAL A 62 13.60 -15.67 0.47
N ASN A 63 14.30 -16.16 1.49
CA ASN A 63 14.62 -17.59 1.68
C ASN A 63 15.16 -18.26 0.40
N THR A 64 16.03 -17.56 -0.35
CA THR A 64 16.64 -17.96 -1.64
C THR A 64 15.79 -17.83 -2.91
N PHE A 65 14.57 -17.28 -2.82
CA PHE A 65 13.72 -17.00 -3.96
C PHE A 65 13.72 -15.50 -4.33
N PRO A 66 14.00 -15.14 -5.60
CA PRO A 66 13.92 -13.77 -6.08
C PRO A 66 12.49 -13.35 -6.45
N PHE A 67 12.06 -12.23 -5.90
CA PHE A 67 10.80 -11.55 -6.17
C PHE A 67 11.03 -10.17 -6.81
N CYS A 68 10.18 -9.79 -7.75
CA CYS A 68 10.12 -8.45 -8.32
C CYS A 68 8.83 -7.74 -7.90
N GLU A 69 8.86 -6.42 -7.85
CA GLU A 69 7.66 -5.61 -7.63
C GLU A 69 6.65 -5.86 -8.77
N GLU A 70 5.44 -6.31 -8.40
CA GLU A 70 4.29 -6.50 -9.30
C GLU A 70 3.42 -5.25 -9.32
N SER A 71 3.13 -4.69 -8.14
CA SER A 71 2.40 -3.43 -8.00
C SER A 71 2.67 -2.76 -6.66
N LYS A 72 2.52 -1.43 -6.64
CA LYS A 72 2.63 -0.61 -5.44
C LYS A 72 1.41 0.31 -5.36
N LEU A 73 0.68 0.23 -4.26
CA LEU A 73 -0.50 1.05 -3.99
C LEU A 73 -0.41 1.62 -2.58
N ARG A 74 -0.19 2.94 -2.47
CA ARG A 74 0.07 3.64 -1.20
C ARG A 74 1.18 2.93 -0.43
N ASP A 75 0.87 2.34 0.71
CA ASP A 75 1.82 1.64 1.58
C ASP A 75 1.92 0.15 1.27
N LYS A 76 1.04 -0.38 0.41
CA LYS A 76 0.99 -1.80 0.08
C LYS A 76 1.81 -2.09 -1.18
N VAL A 77 2.77 -3.00 -1.06
CA VAL A 77 3.57 -3.50 -2.19
C VAL A 77 3.29 -4.97 -2.39
N ILE A 78 2.96 -5.37 -3.61
CA ILE A 78 2.82 -6.78 -3.99
C ILE A 78 4.07 -7.18 -4.78
N TRP A 79 4.73 -8.23 -4.30
CA TRP A 79 5.92 -8.81 -4.88
C TRP A 79 5.58 -10.16 -5.50
N ARG A 80 6.06 -10.41 -6.72
CA ARG A 80 5.83 -11.64 -7.47
C ARG A 80 7.15 -12.37 -7.70
N CYS A 81 7.12 -13.71 -7.62
CA CYS A 81 8.29 -14.50 -7.96
C CYS A 81 8.72 -14.30 -9.42
N THR A 82 10.03 -14.13 -9.65
CA THR A 82 10.60 -13.83 -10.97
C THR A 82 10.69 -15.06 -11.90
N SER A 83 10.45 -16.28 -11.41
CA SER A 83 10.55 -17.50 -12.22
C SER A 83 9.44 -17.56 -13.28
N LYS A 84 9.73 -17.03 -14.46
CA LYS A 84 8.84 -17.08 -15.63
C LYS A 84 8.75 -18.48 -16.24
N LYS A 85 9.86 -19.23 -16.26
CA LYS A 85 9.93 -20.57 -16.88
C LYS A 85 8.92 -21.55 -16.30
N THR A 86 8.60 -21.41 -15.02
CA THR A 86 7.69 -22.33 -14.31
C THR A 86 6.32 -21.71 -14.03
N ASN A 87 6.03 -20.53 -14.58
CA ASN A 87 4.80 -19.78 -14.32
C ASN A 87 4.46 -19.69 -12.82
N CYS A 88 5.47 -19.45 -11.98
CA CYS A 88 5.29 -19.42 -10.53
C CYS A 88 4.26 -18.35 -10.12
N LYS A 89 3.36 -18.72 -9.21
CA LYS A 89 2.28 -17.85 -8.70
C LYS A 89 2.53 -17.36 -7.27
N ALA A 90 3.70 -17.64 -6.70
CA ALA A 90 4.09 -17.19 -5.38
C ALA A 90 4.16 -15.65 -5.33
N ARG A 91 3.51 -15.08 -4.32
CA ARG A 91 3.39 -13.64 -4.08
C ARG A 91 3.61 -13.30 -2.62
N ILE A 92 4.21 -12.15 -2.37
CA ILE A 92 4.38 -11.59 -1.03
C ILE A 92 3.74 -10.22 -1.01
N HIS A 93 2.88 -9.99 -0.02
CA HIS A 93 2.27 -8.68 0.22
C HIS A 93 3.00 -8.04 1.39
N MET A 94 3.53 -6.86 1.15
CA MET A 94 4.14 -6.02 2.18
C MET A 94 3.27 -4.79 2.41
N LEU A 95 3.23 -4.33 3.66
CA LEU A 95 2.67 -3.03 4.04
C LEU A 95 3.80 -2.26 4.73
N GLY A 96 4.28 -1.20 4.10
CA GLY A 96 5.51 -0.52 4.52
C GLY A 96 6.71 -1.48 4.53
N SER A 97 7.31 -1.66 5.71
CA SER A 97 8.44 -2.57 5.95
C SER A 97 8.03 -3.99 6.39
N SER A 98 6.74 -4.23 6.62
CA SER A 98 6.26 -5.47 7.23
C SER A 98 5.64 -6.42 6.18
N VAL A 99 5.93 -7.72 6.30
CA VAL A 99 5.26 -8.75 5.50
C VAL A 99 3.90 -9.03 6.10
N VAL A 100 2.82 -8.77 5.35
CA VAL A 100 1.44 -8.96 5.82
C VAL A 100 0.80 -10.23 5.28
N ALA A 101 1.29 -10.77 4.16
CA ALA A 101 0.85 -12.06 3.65
C ALA A 101 1.88 -12.69 2.71
N VAL A 102 2.01 -14.00 2.78
CA VAL A 102 2.71 -14.82 1.78
C VAL A 102 1.66 -15.73 1.14
N LYS A 103 1.55 -15.69 -0.18
CA LYS A 103 0.52 -16.41 -0.94
C LYS A 103 1.15 -17.29 -2.00
N GLY A 104 0.59 -18.49 -2.16
CA GLY A 104 1.01 -19.45 -3.17
C GLY A 104 2.29 -20.18 -2.79
N MET A 105 2.55 -21.28 -3.50
CA MET A 105 3.69 -22.15 -3.26
C MET A 105 4.64 -22.10 -4.46
N HIS A 106 5.94 -22.24 -4.22
CA HIS A 106 6.92 -22.36 -5.28
C HIS A 106 6.81 -23.74 -5.93
N ASN A 107 6.71 -23.76 -7.26
CA ASN A 107 6.65 -24.97 -8.08
C ASN A 107 7.98 -25.19 -8.83
N HIS A 108 9.08 -24.72 -8.26
CA HIS A 108 10.39 -24.74 -8.90
C HIS A 108 11.48 -24.68 -7.83
N PRO A 109 12.68 -25.21 -8.14
CA PRO A 109 13.80 -25.11 -7.22
C PRO A 109 14.21 -23.65 -7.01
N PRO A 110 14.82 -23.31 -5.87
CA PRO A 110 15.33 -21.98 -5.62
C PRO A 110 16.33 -21.56 -6.69
N ARG A 111 16.16 -20.33 -7.19
CA ARG A 111 17.15 -19.71 -8.06
C ARG A 111 18.03 -18.85 -7.18
N ALA A 112 19.20 -19.36 -6.82
CA ALA A 112 20.26 -18.56 -6.24
C ALA A 112 20.76 -17.57 -7.31
N LEU A 113 20.03 -16.48 -7.51
CA LEU A 113 20.51 -15.35 -8.28
C LEU A 113 20.82 -14.21 -7.32
N CYS A 114 22.04 -13.69 -7.51
CA CYS A 114 22.63 -12.49 -6.91
C CYS A 114 23.39 -12.66 -5.59
N LEU A 115 24.33 -13.60 -5.53
CA LEU A 115 25.69 -13.13 -5.28
C LEU A 115 26.20 -12.57 -6.61
N PRO A 116 26.80 -11.38 -6.67
CA PRO A 116 27.49 -10.98 -7.88
C PRO A 116 28.54 -12.08 -8.13
N ALA A 117 28.37 -12.87 -9.20
CA ALA A 117 29.50 -13.55 -9.76
C ALA A 117 30.49 -12.43 -10.06
N ARG A 118 31.55 -12.31 -9.23
CA ARG A 118 32.64 -11.38 -9.44
C ARG A 118 33.20 -11.68 -10.84
N ARG A 119 32.68 -11.03 -11.87
CA ARG A 119 33.53 -10.68 -12.99
C ARG A 119 34.47 -9.62 -12.42
N ALA A 120 35.76 -9.82 -12.63
CA ALA A 120 36.82 -8.93 -12.17
C ALA A 120 36.40 -7.46 -12.35
N PRO A 121 36.62 -6.58 -11.36
CA PRO A 121 36.26 -5.18 -11.48
C PRO A 121 36.88 -4.60 -12.75
N ARG A 122 36.06 -4.05 -13.65
CA ARG A 122 36.58 -2.99 -14.52
C ARG A 122 36.78 -1.78 -13.61
N LYS A 123 38.03 -1.34 -13.51
CA LYS A 123 38.50 -0.15 -12.81
C LYS A 123 37.59 1.02 -13.23
N GLY A 124 36.71 1.50 -12.35
CA GLY A 124 35.78 2.58 -12.70
C GLY A 124 34.75 2.92 -11.64
N ASP A 125 33.89 1.97 -11.25
CA ASP A 125 32.58 2.39 -10.70
C ASP A 125 32.32 1.79 -9.32
N ALA A 126 32.77 2.49 -8.28
CA ALA A 126 32.38 2.21 -6.90
C ALA A 126 30.94 2.69 -6.68
N SER A 127 29.96 1.80 -6.79
CA SER A 127 28.59 2.08 -6.34
C SER A 127 28.37 1.49 -4.96
N ALA A 128 28.26 2.38 -3.97
CA ALA A 128 27.96 2.08 -2.59
C ALA A 128 26.67 1.25 -2.43
N PRO A 129 26.57 0.43 -1.37
CA PRO A 129 25.31 -0.21 -1.00
C PRO A 129 24.26 0.87 -0.76
N VAL A 130 23.22 0.89 -1.59
CA VAL A 130 22.11 1.83 -1.40
C VAL A 130 21.35 1.39 -0.15
N PRO A 131 21.01 2.33 0.76
CA PRO A 131 20.21 2.02 1.93
C PRO A 131 18.92 1.30 1.50
N ALA A 132 18.55 0.28 2.29
CA ALA A 132 17.19 -0.26 2.28
C ALA A 132 16.18 0.91 2.23
N PRO A 133 15.01 0.77 1.60
CA PRO A 133 14.01 1.83 1.61
C PRO A 133 13.82 2.29 3.05
N ALA A 134 14.25 3.52 3.34
CA ALA A 134 14.17 4.07 4.67
C ALA A 134 12.71 3.97 5.14
N PRO A 135 12.46 3.61 6.41
CA PRO A 135 11.12 3.74 6.95
C PRO A 135 10.76 5.22 6.81
N VAL A 136 9.78 5.53 5.96
CA VAL A 136 9.20 6.87 5.95
C VAL A 136 8.68 7.11 7.36
N ALA A 137 9.37 8.00 8.05
CA ALA A 137 9.17 8.31 9.44
C ALA A 137 7.71 8.71 9.69
N ALA A 138 7.25 8.35 10.88
CA ALA A 138 5.99 8.77 11.46
C ALA A 138 5.74 10.27 11.20
N ALA A 139 4.68 10.58 10.46
CA ALA A 139 4.03 11.87 10.57
C ALA A 139 3.02 11.73 11.72
N ALA A 140 3.41 12.25 12.89
CA ALA A 140 2.48 12.51 13.98
C ALA A 140 1.37 13.46 13.49
N PRO A 141 0.11 13.29 13.92
CA PRO A 141 -0.93 14.26 13.62
C PRO A 141 -0.65 15.54 14.42
N VAL A 142 -0.40 16.65 13.71
CA VAL A 142 -0.59 17.98 14.27
C VAL A 142 -2.10 18.15 14.50
N LEU A 143 -2.49 18.13 15.78
CA LEU A 143 -3.79 18.55 16.26
C LEU A 143 -3.85 20.08 16.08
N ASP A 144 -4.62 20.53 15.10
CA ASP A 144 -4.97 21.94 14.92
C ASP A 144 -6.01 22.30 15.98
N ALA A 145 -5.55 22.95 17.06
CA ALA A 145 -6.41 23.51 18.08
C ALA A 145 -6.92 24.86 17.60
N ALA A 146 -8.14 24.86 17.05
CA ALA A 146 -8.93 26.06 16.82
C ALA A 146 -9.17 26.79 18.15
N ALA A 147 -8.56 27.98 18.30
CA ALA A 147 -8.93 28.94 19.34
C ALA A 147 -9.98 29.91 18.78
N PRO A 148 -11.12 30.12 19.46
CA PRO A 148 -12.11 31.12 19.04
C PRO A 148 -11.65 32.54 19.39
N ARG A 149 -11.79 33.46 18.44
CA ARG A 149 -11.70 34.91 18.69
C ARG A 149 -12.95 35.36 19.44
N GLY A 150 -12.78 35.79 20.68
CA GLY A 150 -13.79 36.51 21.47
C GLY A 150 -13.92 37.97 21.04
N PRO A 151 -14.97 38.66 21.51
CA PRO A 151 -15.48 39.87 20.87
C PRO A 151 -14.75 41.14 21.33
N GLU A 152 -14.74 42.10 20.42
CA GLU A 152 -14.25 43.47 20.59
C GLU A 152 -15.10 44.20 21.63
N HIS A 153 -14.45 44.91 22.55
CA HIS A 153 -15.10 45.80 23.50
C HIS A 153 -14.44 47.18 23.41
N ASP A 154 -15.26 48.15 23.03
CA ASP A 154 -15.07 49.60 23.06
C ASP A 154 -14.62 50.17 24.43
N LEU A 155 -14.19 51.45 24.37
CA LEU A 155 -13.88 52.45 25.43
C LEU A 155 -12.37 52.69 25.61
N ASP A 156 -11.81 53.90 25.55
CA ASP A 156 -12.30 55.30 25.52
C ASP A 156 -11.23 56.15 24.79
#